data_AF-A0A4P5VXJ0-F1
#
_entry.id   AF-A0A4P5VXJ0-F1
#
_cell.length_a   1.000
_cell.length_b   1.000
_cell.length_c   1.000
_cell.angle_alpha   90.00
_cell.angle_beta   90.00
_cell.angle_gamma   90.00
#
_symmetry.space_group_name_H-M   'P 1'
#
loop_
_entity.id
_entity.type
_entity.pdbx_description
1 polymer ?
#
loop_
_entity_poly.entity_id
_entity_poly.type
_entity_poly.pdbx_seq_one_letter_code
_entity_poly.pdbx_strand_id
1 'polypeptide(L)'
;MLTALLLACVHSSATDVPEPVGEALAAEAPPLMPPLMVPRDPGFSMPIEARIEGMGSAGECSADAECATAGCSAEVCVSAVRAPDVVTTCEILPIVSELKACTCQEGMCRWVHEAGARPLGLPRTLPEAGTAAEGGR
;
A
#
# COMPACT_ATOMS: atom_id res chain seq x y z
N MET A 1 46.66 -16.68 1.84
CA MET A 1 46.98 -15.32 1.38
C MET A 1 46.16 -14.35 2.22
N LEU A 2 46.82 -13.74 3.19
CA LEU A 2 46.33 -12.68 4.07
C LEU A 2 46.43 -11.37 3.31
N THR A 3 45.35 -10.60 3.19
CA THR A 3 45.46 -9.15 3.02
C THR A 3 44.27 -8.45 3.68
N ALA A 4 44.57 -7.85 4.83
CA ALA A 4 43.74 -6.90 5.54
C ALA A 4 43.75 -5.53 4.83
N LEU A 5 42.60 -4.88 4.70
CA LEU A 5 42.45 -3.44 4.38
C LEU A 5 40.99 -3.07 4.66
N LEU A 6 40.62 -1.96 5.29
CA LEU A 6 41.29 -1.01 6.17
C LEU A 6 40.11 -0.20 6.74
N LEU A 7 39.95 -0.18 8.06
CA LEU A 7 39.03 0.75 8.74
C LEU A 7 39.48 2.18 8.42
N ALA A 8 38.60 3.00 7.85
CA ALA A 8 38.76 4.45 7.80
C ALA A 8 37.57 5.10 8.50
N CYS A 9 37.78 5.48 9.75
CA CYS A 9 36.88 6.28 10.56
C CYS A 9 36.84 7.72 10.01
N VAL A 10 35.78 8.09 9.30
CA VAL A 10 35.54 9.50 8.94
C VAL A 10 34.97 10.21 10.18
N HIS A 11 35.83 11.03 10.78
CA HIS A 11 35.48 12.03 11.79
C HIS A 11 34.62 13.11 11.14
N SER A 12 33.33 13.17 11.50
CA SER A 12 32.50 14.33 11.18
C SER A 12 32.60 15.33 12.33
N SER A 13 33.29 16.43 12.05
CA SER A 13 33.55 17.56 12.94
C SER A 13 32.26 18.21 13.41
N ALA A 14 32.17 18.42 14.73
CA ALA A 14 31.14 19.21 15.39
C ALA A 14 31.16 20.65 14.86
N THR A 15 30.11 21.05 14.15
CA THR A 15 29.82 22.44 13.87
C THR A 15 29.24 23.11 15.11
N ASP A 16 29.97 24.11 15.57
CA ASP A 16 29.60 25.17 16.50
C ASP A 16 28.19 25.69 16.17
N VAL A 17 27.25 25.52 17.11
CA VAL A 17 25.88 26.02 16.97
C VAL A 17 25.81 27.38 17.69
N PRO A 18 25.68 28.51 16.99
CA PRO A 18 25.49 29.80 17.63
C PRO A 18 24.15 29.83 18.36
N GLU A 19 24.17 30.29 19.61
CA GLU A 19 22.98 30.46 20.45
C GLU A 19 21.98 31.43 19.79
N PRO A 20 20.67 31.11 19.81
CA PRO A 20 19.66 32.03 19.30
C PRO A 20 19.50 33.22 20.26
N VAL A 21 19.86 34.41 19.78
CA VAL A 21 19.44 35.68 20.39
C VAL A 21 17.92 35.76 20.32
N GLY A 22 17.29 35.53 21.48
CA GLY A 22 15.86 35.64 21.68
C GLY A 22 15.44 37.11 21.72
N GLU A 23 14.96 37.61 20.58
CA GLU A 23 14.17 38.83 20.54
C GLU A 23 12.70 38.43 20.32
N ALA A 24 11.99 38.29 21.44
CA ALA A 24 10.58 37.96 21.48
C ALA A 24 9.76 39.18 21.01
N LEU A 25 9.65 39.36 19.71
CA LEU A 25 8.57 40.15 19.14
C LEU A 25 7.27 39.40 19.44
N ALA A 26 6.43 40.03 20.26
CA ALA A 26 5.08 39.59 20.54
C ALA A 26 4.31 39.55 19.20
N ALA A 27 4.33 38.38 18.57
CA ALA A 27 3.49 38.09 17.42
C ALA A 27 2.04 38.12 17.91
N GLU A 28 1.30 39.14 17.50
CA GLU A 28 -0.16 39.08 17.50
C GLU A 28 -0.56 37.76 16.84
N ALA A 29 -1.32 36.94 17.56
CA ALA A 29 -1.78 35.67 17.05
C ALA A 29 -2.53 35.91 15.73
N PRO A 30 -2.13 35.26 14.62
CA PRO A 30 -2.83 35.42 13.36
C PRO A 30 -4.30 35.07 13.58
N PRO A 31 -5.24 35.78 12.92
CA PRO A 31 -6.65 35.50 13.06
C PRO A 31 -6.90 34.03 12.77
N LEU A 32 -7.57 33.34 13.69
CA LEU A 32 -7.99 31.95 13.53
C LEU A 32 -8.90 31.88 12.31
N MET A 33 -8.36 31.48 11.16
CA MET A 33 -9.20 31.19 10.02
C MET A 33 -10.13 30.04 10.43
N PRO A 34 -11.44 30.12 10.11
CA PRO A 34 -12.33 29.00 10.34
C PRO A 34 -11.74 27.77 9.64
N PRO A 35 -11.83 26.57 10.25
CA PRO A 35 -11.36 25.36 9.60
C PRO A 35 -12.04 25.26 8.23
N LEU A 36 -11.24 25.22 7.17
CA LEU A 36 -11.77 24.90 5.85
C LEU A 36 -12.31 23.48 5.94
N MET A 37 -13.63 23.35 6.09
CA MET A 37 -14.32 22.08 5.87
C MET A 37 -14.20 21.77 4.39
N VAL A 38 -13.11 21.11 4.02
CA VAL A 38 -12.97 20.54 2.69
C VAL A 38 -14.09 19.51 2.56
N PRO A 39 -14.99 19.63 1.56
CA PRO A 39 -16.00 18.62 1.31
C PRO A 39 -15.33 17.25 1.25
N ARG A 40 -15.89 16.27 1.97
CA ARG A 40 -15.37 14.90 1.91
C ARG A 40 -15.37 14.47 0.45
N ASP A 41 -14.21 14.08 -0.07
CA ASP A 41 -14.11 13.51 -1.40
C ASP A 41 -15.04 12.28 -1.46
N PRO A 42 -16.08 12.29 -2.32
CA PRO A 42 -16.97 11.13 -2.45
C PRO A 42 -16.21 9.87 -2.88
N GLY A 43 -15.05 10.01 -3.52
CA GLY A 43 -14.12 8.94 -3.85
C GLY A 43 -13.59 8.16 -2.64
N PHE A 44 -13.71 8.69 -1.43
CA PHE A 44 -13.37 7.95 -0.21
C PHE A 44 -14.34 6.78 0.09
N SER A 45 -15.54 6.81 -0.52
CA SER A 45 -16.54 5.73 -0.37
C SER A 45 -16.50 4.70 -1.50
N MET A 46 -15.64 4.90 -2.50
CA MET A 46 -15.50 3.96 -3.61
C MET A 46 -14.64 2.75 -3.18
N PRO A 47 -14.96 1.54 -3.66
CA PRO A 47 -14.09 0.37 -3.49
C PRO A 47 -12.69 0.66 -4.05
N ILE A 48 -11.63 0.15 -3.41
CA ILE A 48 -10.22 0.39 -3.81
C ILE A 48 -10.01 0.01 -5.27
N GLU A 49 -10.65 -1.07 -5.69
CA GLU A 49 -10.62 -1.61 -7.05
C GLU A 49 -11.11 -0.60 -8.10
N ALA A 50 -12.00 0.33 -7.71
CA ALA A 50 -12.50 1.39 -8.57
C ALA A 50 -11.64 2.66 -8.53
N ARG A 51 -10.70 2.76 -7.58
CA ARG A 51 -9.76 3.88 -7.47
C ARG A 51 -8.40 3.57 -8.10
N ILE A 52 -7.97 2.31 -8.03
CA ILE A 52 -6.72 1.86 -8.63
C ILE A 52 -7.02 1.33 -10.03
N GLU A 53 -6.75 2.15 -11.05
CA GLU A 53 -6.78 1.70 -12.43
C GLU A 53 -5.84 0.49 -12.60
N GLY A 54 -6.36 -0.65 -13.04
CA GLY A 54 -5.53 -1.82 -13.40
C GLY A 54 -5.29 -2.85 -12.30
N MET A 55 -5.98 -2.81 -11.16
CA MET A 55 -5.87 -3.82 -10.09
C MET A 55 -6.15 -5.28 -10.53
N GLY A 56 -6.72 -5.49 -11.72
CA GLY A 56 -7.00 -6.83 -12.27
C GLY A 56 -6.29 -7.17 -13.59
N SER A 57 -5.43 -6.32 -14.14
CA SER A 57 -4.87 -6.50 -15.50
C SER A 57 -3.38 -6.83 -15.56
N ALA A 58 -2.70 -6.99 -14.42
CA ALA A 58 -1.25 -7.10 -14.40
C ALA A 58 -0.72 -8.10 -13.37
N GLY A 59 -0.78 -9.39 -13.70
CA GLY A 59 0.11 -10.36 -13.08
C GLY A 59 -0.51 -11.73 -12.95
N GLU A 60 -0.47 -12.48 -14.05
CA GLU A 60 -0.60 -13.92 -13.97
C GLU A 60 0.49 -14.45 -13.02
N CYS A 61 0.12 -15.42 -12.20
CA CYS A 61 1.02 -16.06 -11.25
C CYS A 61 0.66 -17.52 -11.07
N SER A 62 1.65 -18.33 -10.67
CA SER A 62 1.44 -19.71 -10.21
C SER A 62 1.70 -19.89 -8.72
N ALA A 63 2.42 -18.96 -8.10
CA ALA A 63 2.77 -18.98 -6.68
C ALA A 63 2.88 -17.56 -6.10
N ASP A 64 2.72 -17.43 -4.79
CA ASP A 64 2.81 -16.13 -4.08
C ASP A 64 4.14 -15.41 -4.31
N ALA A 65 5.24 -16.16 -4.48
CA ALA A 65 6.57 -15.61 -4.74
C ALA A 65 6.70 -14.91 -6.11
N GLU A 66 5.74 -15.14 -7.01
CA GLU A 66 5.67 -14.46 -8.31
C GLU A 66 4.94 -13.12 -8.22
N CYS A 67 4.36 -12.79 -7.06
CA CYS A 67 3.69 -11.52 -6.81
C CYS A 67 4.60 -10.55 -6.06
N ALA A 68 4.48 -9.28 -6.40
CA ALA A 68 5.24 -8.20 -5.79
C ALA A 68 4.36 -6.96 -5.61
N THR A 69 4.72 -6.16 -4.62
CA THR A 69 4.13 -4.84 -4.43
C THR A 69 4.86 -3.82 -5.31
N ALA A 70 4.11 -2.87 -5.85
CA ALA A 70 4.63 -1.83 -6.73
C ALA A 70 3.85 -0.52 -6.54
N GLY A 71 4.28 0.54 -7.21
CA GLY A 71 3.80 1.90 -6.99
C GLY A 71 4.56 2.62 -5.89
N CYS A 72 4.36 3.94 -5.79
CA CYS A 72 5.16 4.81 -4.92
C CYS A 72 4.95 4.54 -3.42
N SER A 73 3.75 4.10 -3.04
CA SER A 73 3.38 3.75 -1.66
C SER A 73 3.13 2.25 -1.49
N ALA A 74 3.64 1.42 -2.41
CA ALA A 74 3.40 -0.02 -2.45
C ALA A 74 1.90 -0.39 -2.50
N GLU A 75 1.09 0.40 -3.19
CA GLU A 75 -0.36 0.26 -3.27
C GLU A 75 -0.85 -0.72 -4.35
N VAL A 76 0.01 -1.12 -5.28
CA VAL A 76 -0.34 -2.02 -6.37
C VAL A 76 0.21 -3.42 -6.12
N CYS A 77 -0.63 -4.45 -6.25
CA CYS A 77 -0.21 -5.85 -6.24
C CYS A 77 -0.20 -6.39 -7.67
N VAL A 78 0.98 -6.79 -8.15
CA VAL A 78 1.20 -7.24 -9.53
C VAL A 78 2.19 -8.40 -9.57
N SER A 79 2.38 -9.01 -10.74
CA SER A 79 3.49 -9.95 -10.93
C SER A 79 4.84 -9.25 -10.73
N ALA A 80 5.80 -9.94 -10.13
CA ALA A 80 7.17 -9.48 -9.94
C ALA A 80 7.84 -9.02 -11.26
N VAL A 81 7.46 -9.63 -12.39
CA VAL A 81 7.95 -9.24 -13.73
C VAL A 81 7.49 -7.84 -14.13
N ARG A 82 6.26 -7.44 -13.76
CA ARG A 82 5.69 -6.14 -14.11
C ARG A 82 5.92 -5.06 -13.07
N ALA A 83 6.22 -5.42 -11.83
CA ALA A 83 6.45 -4.46 -10.74
C ALA A 83 7.40 -3.29 -11.09
N PRO A 84 8.52 -3.50 -11.83
CA PRO A 84 9.42 -2.41 -12.23
C PRO A 84 8.82 -1.38 -13.18
N ASP A 85 7.78 -1.75 -13.93
CA ASP A 85 7.14 -0.90 -14.94
C ASP A 85 5.94 -0.12 -14.37
N VAL A 86 5.55 -0.39 -13.13
CA VAL A 86 4.41 0.26 -12.49
C VAL A 86 4.83 1.62 -11.95
N VAL A 87 4.25 2.68 -12.53
CA VAL A 87 4.39 4.06 -12.06
C VAL A 87 3.01 4.57 -11.64
N THR A 88 2.92 5.03 -10.40
CA THR A 88 1.70 5.59 -9.80
C THR A 88 1.98 6.97 -9.23
N THR A 89 0.93 7.68 -8.83
CA THR A 89 1.07 8.91 -8.04
C THR A 89 1.51 8.56 -6.61
N CYS A 90 2.34 9.41 -6.01
CA CYS A 90 2.81 9.23 -4.63
C CYS A 90 1.78 9.66 -3.57
N GLU A 91 0.51 9.38 -3.81
CA GLU A 91 -0.55 9.72 -2.87
C GLU A 91 -0.58 8.70 -1.72
N ILE A 92 -0.46 9.19 -0.48
CA ILE A 92 -0.62 8.36 0.70
C ILE A 92 -2.11 8.22 0.97
N LEU A 93 -2.69 7.10 0.52
CA LEU A 93 -4.07 6.76 0.83
C LEU A 93 -4.10 5.96 2.15
N PRO A 94 -4.85 6.39 3.17
CA PRO A 94 -4.95 5.66 4.44
C PRO A 94 -5.34 4.20 4.27
N ILE A 95 -6.14 3.90 3.25
CA ILE A 95 -6.63 2.54 2.96
C ILE A 95 -5.54 1.56 2.52
N VAL A 96 -4.42 2.06 1.99
CA VAL A 96 -3.26 1.22 1.61
C VAL A 96 -2.62 0.59 2.86
N SER A 97 -2.76 1.22 4.02
CA SER A 97 -2.27 0.67 5.29
C SER A 97 -3.03 -0.59 5.76
N GLU A 98 -4.21 -0.86 5.18
CA GLU A 98 -5.01 -2.06 5.46
C GLU A 98 -4.62 -3.26 4.57
N LEU A 99 -3.78 -3.05 3.56
CA LEU A 99 -3.27 -4.08 2.67
C LEU A 99 -2.16 -4.87 3.38
N LYS A 100 -2.30 -6.21 3.46
CA LYS A 100 -1.39 -7.04 4.28
C LYS A 100 -0.40 -7.84 3.47
N ALA A 101 -0.88 -8.50 2.43
CA ALA A 101 -0.07 -9.38 1.60
C ALA A 101 -0.56 -9.33 0.15
N CYS A 102 0.39 -9.32 -0.77
CA CYS A 102 0.16 -9.49 -2.20
C CYS A 102 0.45 -10.96 -2.53
N THR A 103 -0.58 -11.74 -2.83
CA THR A 103 -0.50 -13.21 -2.99
C THR A 103 -1.14 -13.67 -4.29
N CYS A 104 -0.82 -14.88 -4.72
CA CYS A 104 -1.37 -15.48 -5.91
C CYS A 104 -2.72 -16.15 -5.61
N GLN A 105 -3.81 -15.58 -6.11
CA GLN A 105 -5.16 -16.06 -5.91
C GLN A 105 -5.86 -16.26 -7.25
N GLU A 106 -6.27 -17.50 -7.54
CA GLU A 106 -6.93 -17.88 -8.79
C GLU A 106 -6.08 -17.56 -10.04
N GLY A 107 -4.76 -17.75 -9.93
CA GLY A 107 -3.81 -17.49 -11.02
C GLY A 107 -3.47 -16.00 -11.22
N MET A 108 -3.89 -15.13 -10.29
CA MET A 108 -3.71 -13.68 -10.38
C MET A 108 -3.14 -13.11 -9.08
N CYS A 109 -2.22 -12.15 -9.17
CA CYS A 109 -1.74 -11.43 -7.99
C CYS A 109 -2.84 -10.52 -7.43
N ARG A 110 -3.19 -10.70 -6.15
CA ARG A 110 -4.24 -9.95 -5.45
C ARG A 110 -3.85 -9.61 -4.01
N TRP A 111 -4.41 -8.52 -3.51
CA TRP A 111 -4.27 -8.13 -2.11
C TRP A 111 -5.10 -8.99 -1.16
N VAL A 112 -4.56 -9.22 0.04
CA VAL A 112 -5.22 -9.81 1.20
C VAL A 112 -5.46 -8.72 2.26
N HIS A 113 -6.68 -8.65 2.81
CA HIS A 113 -7.10 -7.71 3.87
C HIS A 113 -7.33 -8.43 5.21
N GLU A 114 -7.24 -7.73 6.35
CA GLU A 114 -7.39 -8.34 7.71
C GLU A 114 -8.79 -8.67 8.19
N ALA A 115 -9.85 -8.28 7.47
CA ALA A 115 -11.18 -8.80 7.78
C ALA A 115 -11.37 -10.13 7.05
N GLY A 116 -10.94 -11.24 7.67
CA GLY A 116 -10.83 -12.58 7.07
C GLY A 116 -11.81 -12.96 5.95
N ALA A 117 -11.25 -13.52 4.88
CA ALA A 117 -11.88 -14.36 3.87
C ALA A 117 -13.09 -13.76 3.11
N ARG A 118 -12.85 -13.14 1.96
CA ARG A 118 -13.49 -13.42 0.66
C ARG A 118 -13.05 -12.38 -0.39
N PRO A 119 -12.84 -12.77 -1.67
CA PRO A 119 -12.75 -11.80 -2.75
C PRO A 119 -14.06 -11.01 -2.85
N LEU A 120 -13.96 -9.68 -2.82
CA LEU A 120 -15.12 -8.79 -2.99
C LEU A 120 -15.65 -8.94 -4.42
N GLY A 121 -16.74 -9.69 -4.56
CA GLY A 121 -17.37 -9.94 -5.85
C GLY A 121 -18.44 -11.04 -5.82
N LEU A 122 -18.42 -11.94 -4.82
CA LEU A 122 -19.47 -12.95 -4.70
C LEU A 122 -20.59 -12.49 -3.75
N PRO A 123 -21.83 -12.30 -4.25
CA PRO A 123 -22.98 -12.03 -3.39
C PRO A 123 -23.10 -13.12 -2.30
N ARG A 124 -23.63 -12.73 -1.15
CA ARG A 124 -23.62 -13.51 0.09
C ARG A 124 -24.52 -14.75 0.09
N THR A 125 -25.05 -15.18 -1.07
CA THR A 125 -25.98 -16.30 -1.20
C THR A 125 -25.75 -17.04 -2.53
N LEU A 126 -24.88 -18.04 -2.54
CA LEU A 126 -25.11 -19.22 -3.36
C LEU A 126 -25.37 -20.36 -2.37
N PRO A 127 -26.59 -20.93 -2.33
CA PRO A 127 -26.84 -22.10 -1.50
C PRO A 127 -25.84 -23.19 -1.91
N GLU A 128 -25.25 -23.84 -0.91
CA GLU A 128 -24.38 -24.99 -1.10
C GLU A 128 -25.06 -25.94 -2.07
N ALA A 129 -24.43 -26.16 -3.23
CA ALA A 129 -24.89 -27.16 -4.19
C ALA A 129 -24.76 -28.51 -3.48
N GLY A 130 -25.87 -28.92 -2.87
CA GLY A 130 -26.02 -30.20 -2.21
C GLY A 130 -25.63 -31.30 -3.17
N THR A 131 -24.59 -32.01 -2.75
CA THR A 131 -24.25 -33.40 -3.01
C THR A 131 -25.23 -34.12 -3.94
N ALA A 132 -24.85 -34.26 -5.20
CA ALA A 132 -25.35 -35.33 -6.06
C ALA A 132 -24.72 -36.65 -5.57
N ALA A 133 -25.41 -37.39 -4.71
CA ALA A 133 -25.07 -38.78 -4.38
C ALA A 133 -26.29 -39.54 -3.83
N GLU A 134 -26.88 -40.39 -4.68
CA GLU A 134 -27.41 -41.76 -4.43
C GLU A 134 -28.40 -42.09 -5.56
N GLY A 135 -28.06 -43.00 -6.48
CA GLY A 135 -28.38 -44.43 -6.38
C GLY A 135 -29.64 -44.69 -7.24
N GLY A 136 -29.72 -45.59 -8.22
CA GLY A 136 -29.12 -46.90 -8.35
C GLY A 136 -30.26 -47.92 -8.54
N ARG A 137 -30.67 -48.14 -9.80
CA ARG A 137 -31.59 -49.17 -10.35
C ARG A 137 -33.04 -49.22 -9.86
#